data_AF-A0AAN7LXR2-F1
#
_entry.id   AF-A0AAN7LXR2-F1
#
_cell.length_a   1.000
_cell.length_b   1.000
_cell.length_c   1.000
_cell.angle_alpha   90.00
_cell.angle_beta   90.00
_cell.angle_gamma   90.00
#
_symmetry.space_group_name_H-M   'P 1'
#
loop_
_entity.id
_entity.type
_entity.pdbx_description
1 polymer ?
#
loop_
_entity_poly.entity_id
_entity_poly.type
_entity_poly.pdbx_seq_one_letter_code
_entity_poly.pdbx_strand_id
1 'polypeptide(L)'
;MGRYHNFRSWEPAGGICRSSLKVSILLHVLGLGSQIFEPRLVRRREVGDMGLIREAVGDTVLTSLWVFSVATIGTITTISAAALGLHTKSSASLLLTATVLSVFILIFSILSSLLGGASFNPATTVSLYSAGLKPGTSLLSLAVRFPAQATAGAAGARAISHLMPVKYKHMLRGPSLKVDLHKGAVAEGFLTFTICLAALLIFTKGPRILLVKIWLLAMATVGLVMVGSGFTGPAMNPANAFGWAYMNNRHDTWEQFYVYWISPFMGAVLAARIFRLLFPVQKKQKAKQKKA
;
A
#
# COMPACT_ATOMS: atom_id res chain seq x y z
N MET A 1 -11.54 9.25 73.18
CA MET A 1 -10.33 9.99 73.60
C MET A 1 -9.22 9.61 72.62
N GLY A 2 -8.64 10.42 71.74
CA GLY A 2 -8.64 11.86 71.53
C GLY A 2 -7.20 12.32 71.21
N ARG A 3 -7.02 13.05 70.10
CA ARG A 3 -5.84 13.81 69.55
C ARG A 3 -4.96 13.05 68.54
N TYR A 4 -4.77 13.45 67.27
CA TYR A 4 -4.69 14.69 66.46
C TYR A 4 -3.25 15.00 65.95
N HIS A 5 -3.13 14.94 64.62
CA HIS A 5 -2.27 15.63 63.63
C HIS A 5 -0.75 15.79 63.79
N ASN A 6 -0.02 15.37 62.74
CA ASN A 6 0.78 16.34 61.97
C ASN A 6 0.92 15.95 60.48
N PHE A 7 0.77 16.97 59.63
CA PHE A 7 0.88 17.00 58.16
C PHE A 7 2.36 16.93 57.71
N ARG A 8 2.65 16.23 56.61
CA ARG A 8 3.75 16.61 55.69
C ARG A 8 3.53 16.11 54.25
N SER A 9 3.38 17.10 53.38
CA SER A 9 3.80 17.23 51.97
C SER A 9 3.45 16.16 50.93
N TRP A 10 2.68 16.64 49.96
CA TRP A 10 2.57 16.19 48.57
C TRP A 10 3.93 16.05 47.86
N GLU A 11 4.06 15.01 47.03
CA GLU A 11 4.69 15.06 45.69
C GLU A 11 4.23 13.84 44.85
N PRO A 12 3.66 14.04 43.64
CA PRO A 12 3.38 12.95 42.71
C PRO A 12 4.52 12.80 41.69
N ALA A 13 5.26 11.68 41.77
CA ALA A 13 6.27 11.35 40.75
C ALA A 13 5.63 10.59 39.58
N GLY A 14 5.77 11.15 38.37
CA GLY A 14 5.74 10.37 37.13
C GLY A 14 4.44 10.47 36.33
N GLY A 15 4.22 11.62 35.69
CA GLY A 15 3.21 11.79 34.65
C GLY A 15 3.44 10.86 33.46
N ILE A 16 2.74 9.72 33.45
CA ILE A 16 2.52 8.96 32.22
C ILE A 16 1.64 9.83 31.33
N CYS A 17 2.24 10.32 30.24
CA CYS A 17 1.61 11.17 29.25
C CYS A 17 0.26 10.59 28.80
N ARG A 18 -0.84 11.19 29.26
CA ARG A 18 -2.25 10.78 29.01
C ARG A 18 -2.63 10.74 27.51
N SER A 19 -1.78 11.25 26.62
CA SER A 19 -1.97 11.21 25.16
C SER A 19 -1.54 9.88 24.54
N SER A 20 -0.47 9.24 25.02
CA SER A 20 0.01 7.94 24.50
C SER A 20 -0.94 6.79 24.86
N LEU A 21 -1.62 6.89 26.00
CA LEU A 21 -2.60 5.88 26.43
C LEU A 21 -3.87 5.89 25.56
N LYS A 22 -4.30 7.07 25.09
CA LYS A 22 -5.49 7.21 24.22
C LYS A 22 -5.26 6.64 22.82
N VAL A 23 -4.05 6.79 22.26
CA VAL A 23 -3.70 6.20 20.95
C VAL A 23 -3.60 4.67 21.05
N SER A 24 -3.03 4.14 22.13
CA SER A 24 -2.92 2.70 22.35
C SER A 24 -4.28 2.03 22.53
N ILE A 25 -5.21 2.69 23.25
CA ILE A 25 -6.60 2.24 23.40
C ILE A 25 -7.35 2.36 22.07
N LEU A 26 -7.16 3.43 21.29
CA LEU A 26 -7.79 3.56 19.97
C LEU A 26 -7.31 2.46 19.00
N LEU A 27 -6.02 2.10 19.05
CA LEU A 27 -5.46 1.00 18.25
C LEU A 27 -5.95 -0.38 18.70
N HIS A 28 -6.23 -0.56 20.00
CA HIS A 28 -6.84 -1.79 20.54
C HIS A 28 -8.35 -1.89 20.25
N VAL A 29 -9.09 -0.78 20.41
CA VAL A 29 -10.53 -0.70 20.15
C VAL A 29 -10.85 -0.88 18.66
N LEU A 30 -9.92 -0.50 17.76
CA LEU A 30 -10.04 -0.74 16.33
C LEU A 30 -9.58 -2.16 15.88
N GLY A 31 -9.13 -3.03 16.79
CA GLY A 31 -8.71 -4.41 16.45
C GLY A 31 -7.47 -4.51 15.54
N LEU A 32 -6.71 -3.43 15.39
CA LEU A 32 -5.63 -3.29 14.38
C LEU A 32 -4.33 -4.03 14.76
N GLY A 33 -4.20 -4.52 16.00
CA GLY A 33 -2.97 -5.14 16.50
C GLY A 33 -2.76 -6.61 16.10
N SER A 34 -3.81 -7.36 15.76
CA SER A 34 -3.73 -8.82 15.58
C SER A 34 -4.27 -9.35 14.26
N GLN A 35 -4.87 -8.49 13.43
CA GLN A 35 -5.59 -8.91 12.21
C GLN A 35 -4.95 -8.44 10.90
N ILE A 36 -3.93 -7.57 10.95
CA ILE A 36 -3.36 -6.99 9.73
C ILE A 36 -2.19 -7.84 9.18
N PHE A 37 -1.40 -8.52 10.01
CA PHE A 37 -0.24 -9.30 9.52
C PHE A 37 0.24 -10.43 10.47
N GLU A 38 -0.61 -10.98 11.33
CA GLU A 38 -0.31 -12.28 11.95
C GLU A 38 -0.69 -13.39 10.97
N PRO A 39 0.24 -14.23 10.50
CA PRO A 39 -0.13 -15.45 9.81
C PRO A 39 -0.68 -16.43 10.85
N ARG A 40 -1.89 -16.17 11.38
CA ARG A 40 -2.70 -17.28 11.90
C ARG A 40 -2.85 -18.22 10.71
N LEU A 41 -2.40 -19.46 10.91
CA LEU A 41 -2.63 -20.57 10.00
C LEU A 41 -4.14 -20.73 9.82
N VAL A 42 -4.71 -19.93 8.93
CA VAL A 42 -6.07 -20.10 8.44
C VAL A 42 -6.03 -21.42 7.70
N ARG A 43 -6.68 -22.42 8.31
CA ARG A 43 -7.02 -23.70 7.70
C ARG A 43 -7.39 -23.43 6.24
N ARG A 44 -6.70 -24.07 5.29
CA ARG A 44 -6.93 -23.98 3.85
C ARG A 44 -8.44 -24.11 3.61
N ARG A 45 -9.14 -22.98 3.51
CA ARG A 45 -10.56 -22.94 3.22
C ARG A 45 -10.61 -22.84 1.71
N GLU A 46 -11.14 -23.87 1.06
CA GLU A 46 -11.41 -23.76 -0.37
C GLU A 46 -12.31 -22.54 -0.56
N VAL A 47 -11.81 -21.57 -1.33
CA VAL A 47 -12.57 -20.38 -1.65
C VAL A 47 -13.59 -20.81 -2.68
N GLY A 48 -14.81 -21.13 -2.23
CA GLY A 48 -15.94 -21.31 -3.13
C GLY A 48 -16.23 -20.00 -3.88
N ASP A 49 -17.02 -20.07 -4.96
CA ASP A 49 -17.27 -18.95 -5.89
C ASP A 49 -17.72 -17.65 -5.19
N MET A 50 -18.52 -17.77 -4.13
CA MET A 50 -18.96 -16.65 -3.28
C MET A 50 -17.81 -15.90 -2.60
N GLY A 51 -16.74 -16.60 -2.21
CA GLY A 51 -15.56 -15.98 -1.61
C GLY A 51 -14.73 -15.21 -2.64
N LEU A 52 -14.63 -15.74 -3.85
CA LEU A 52 -13.92 -15.11 -4.97
C LEU A 52 -14.58 -13.79 -5.39
N ILE A 53 -15.90 -13.80 -5.57
CA ILE A 53 -16.65 -12.61 -5.96
C ILE A 53 -16.51 -11.52 -4.88
N ARG A 54 -16.62 -11.89 -3.60
CA ARG A 54 -16.46 -10.95 -2.49
C ARG A 54 -15.08 -10.29 -2.49
N GLU A 55 -14.02 -11.05 -2.74
CA GLU A 55 -12.66 -10.51 -2.86
C GLU A 55 -12.51 -9.53 -4.03
N ALA A 56 -13.05 -9.89 -5.19
CA ALA A 56 -13.00 -9.05 -6.39
C ALA A 56 -13.80 -7.74 -6.20
N VAL A 57 -14.95 -7.79 -5.53
CA VAL A 57 -15.74 -6.60 -5.18
C VAL A 57 -14.97 -5.70 -4.21
N GLY A 58 -14.36 -6.28 -3.17
CA GLY A 58 -13.53 -5.53 -2.23
C GLY A 58 -12.37 -4.81 -2.94
N ASP A 59 -11.67 -5.52 -3.82
CA ASP A 59 -10.59 -4.96 -4.64
C ASP A 59 -11.09 -3.85 -5.57
N THR A 60 -12.26 -4.02 -6.17
CA THR A 60 -12.88 -3.03 -7.07
C THR A 60 -13.13 -1.72 -6.33
N VAL A 61 -13.80 -1.79 -5.16
CA VAL A 61 -14.10 -0.60 -4.34
C VAL A 61 -12.80 0.07 -3.89
N LEU A 62 -11.87 -0.71 -3.34
CA LEU A 62 -10.62 -0.17 -2.81
C LEU A 62 -9.73 0.44 -3.90
N THR A 63 -9.66 -0.17 -5.08
CA THR A 63 -8.84 0.32 -6.21
C THR A 63 -9.40 1.61 -6.79
N SER A 64 -10.71 1.70 -6.99
CA SER A 64 -11.35 2.91 -7.51
C SER A 64 -11.11 4.10 -6.57
N LEU A 65 -11.31 3.90 -5.27
CA LEU A 65 -11.01 4.89 -4.25
C LEU A 65 -9.52 5.26 -4.25
N TRP A 66 -8.62 4.28 -4.36
CA TRP A 66 -7.18 4.53 -4.34
C TRP A 66 -6.74 5.39 -5.52
N VAL A 67 -7.14 5.03 -6.75
CA VAL A 67 -6.76 5.78 -7.95
C VAL A 67 -7.36 7.18 -7.94
N PHE A 68 -8.60 7.33 -7.49
CA PHE A 68 -9.23 8.64 -7.26
C PHE A 68 -8.42 9.50 -6.28
N SER A 69 -8.09 8.93 -5.11
CA SER A 69 -7.41 9.62 -4.03
C SER A 69 -5.96 9.96 -4.39
N VAL A 70 -5.17 9.00 -4.86
CA VAL A 70 -3.72 9.17 -5.08
C VAL A 70 -3.41 10.29 -6.09
N ALA A 71 -4.31 10.52 -7.05
CA ALA A 71 -4.26 11.62 -8.01
C ALA A 71 -4.22 13.01 -7.36
N THR A 72 -4.77 13.14 -6.15
CA THR A 72 -4.86 14.41 -5.42
C THR A 72 -3.63 14.72 -4.57
N ILE A 73 -2.72 13.76 -4.36
CA ILE A 73 -1.55 13.93 -3.47
C ILE A 73 -0.68 15.10 -3.90
N GLY A 74 -0.43 15.25 -5.21
CA GLY A 74 0.35 16.37 -5.75
C GLY A 74 -0.31 17.72 -5.48
N THR A 75 -1.63 17.80 -5.66
CA THR A 75 -2.41 19.02 -5.39
C THR A 75 -2.45 19.36 -3.90
N ILE A 76 -2.73 18.38 -3.03
CA ILE A 76 -2.72 18.56 -1.58
C ILE A 76 -1.35 19.03 -1.12
N THR A 77 -0.28 18.36 -1.56
CA THR A 77 1.10 18.77 -1.26
C THR A 77 1.37 20.21 -1.69
N THR A 78 0.97 20.58 -2.90
CA THR A 78 1.26 21.93 -3.45
C THR A 78 0.51 23.01 -2.66
N ILE A 79 -0.76 22.79 -2.34
CA ILE A 79 -1.56 23.74 -1.53
C ILE A 79 -0.98 23.85 -0.13
N SER A 80 -0.67 22.72 0.51
CA SER A 80 -0.09 22.71 1.85
C SER A 80 1.31 23.32 1.90
N ALA A 81 2.16 23.08 0.89
CA ALA A 81 3.47 23.69 0.79
C ALA A 81 3.38 25.21 0.62
N ALA A 82 2.46 25.70 -0.23
CA ALA A 82 2.21 27.13 -0.41
C ALA A 82 1.72 27.78 0.90
N ALA A 83 0.80 27.13 1.63
CA ALA A 83 0.32 27.62 2.92
C ALA A 83 1.42 27.70 3.99
N LEU A 84 2.46 26.87 3.88
CA LEU A 84 3.61 26.83 4.77
C LEU A 84 4.80 27.67 4.28
N GLY A 85 4.67 28.39 3.15
CA GLY A 85 5.78 29.16 2.56
C GLY A 85 6.94 28.31 2.04
N LEU A 86 6.70 27.04 1.72
CA LEU A 86 7.74 26.09 1.28
C LEU A 86 7.89 26.12 -0.25
N HIS A 87 9.14 26.08 -0.73
CA HIS A 87 9.42 25.87 -2.15
C HIS A 87 9.00 24.46 -2.59
N THR A 88 8.41 24.36 -3.79
CA THR A 88 7.78 23.15 -4.38
C THR A 88 8.74 21.99 -4.68
N LYS A 89 10.06 22.18 -4.51
CA LYS A 89 11.10 21.14 -4.66
C LYS A 89 12.03 21.04 -3.44
N SER A 90 11.67 21.67 -2.34
CA SER A 90 12.45 21.58 -1.10
C SER A 90 12.36 20.18 -0.49
N SER A 91 13.38 19.77 0.27
CA SER A 91 13.31 18.53 1.05
C SER A 91 12.09 18.51 2.00
N ALA A 92 11.70 19.67 2.51
CA ALA A 92 10.48 19.84 3.32
C ALA A 92 9.20 19.50 2.53
N SER A 93 9.09 19.92 1.27
CA SER A 93 7.94 19.57 0.42
C SER A 93 7.85 18.07 0.11
N LEU A 94 8.99 17.38 0.00
CA LEU A 94 9.04 15.92 -0.18
C LEU A 94 8.61 15.17 1.08
N LEU A 95 9.03 15.64 2.26
CA LEU A 95 8.56 15.12 3.55
C LEU A 95 7.07 15.34 3.74
N LEU A 96 6.54 16.48 3.25
CA LEU A 96 5.11 16.75 3.25
C LEU A 96 4.37 15.76 2.34
N THR A 97 4.86 15.50 1.12
CA THR A 97 4.30 14.46 0.24
C THR A 97 4.31 13.09 0.91
N ALA A 98 5.42 12.71 1.55
CA ALA A 98 5.53 11.43 2.26
C ALA A 98 4.54 11.36 3.44
N THR A 99 4.32 12.47 4.14
CA THR A 99 3.33 12.56 5.23
C THR A 99 1.91 12.39 4.69
N VAL A 100 1.54 13.10 3.61
CA VAL A 100 0.23 12.97 2.96
C VAL A 100 0.01 11.53 2.48
N LEU A 101 1.00 10.94 1.80
CA LEU A 101 0.95 9.56 1.35
C LEU A 101 0.84 8.58 2.53
N SER A 102 1.52 8.83 3.65
CA SER A 102 1.42 7.99 4.86
C SER A 102 0.00 7.98 5.43
N VAL A 103 -0.66 9.14 5.47
CA VAL A 103 -2.07 9.26 5.91
C VAL A 103 -2.98 8.46 4.97
N PHE A 104 -2.76 8.54 3.65
CA PHE A 104 -3.53 7.78 2.67
C PHE A 104 -3.31 6.28 2.86
N ILE A 105 -2.07 5.81 2.94
CA ILE A 105 -1.77 4.40 3.17
C ILE A 105 -2.40 3.90 4.48
N LEU A 106 -2.42 4.71 5.54
CA LEU A 106 -3.09 4.36 6.80
C LEU A 106 -4.60 4.18 6.62
N ILE A 107 -5.28 5.15 5.99
CA ILE A 107 -6.72 5.08 5.71
C ILE A 107 -7.03 3.84 4.85
N PHE A 108 -6.28 3.61 3.78
CA PHE A 108 -6.47 2.48 2.88
C PHE A 108 -6.12 1.14 3.52
N SER A 109 -5.20 1.11 4.49
CA SER A 109 -4.94 -0.09 5.29
C SER A 109 -6.15 -0.45 6.16
N ILE A 110 -6.82 0.54 6.73
CA ILE A 110 -8.05 0.33 7.51
C ILE A 110 -9.18 -0.12 6.58
N LEU A 111 -9.42 0.57 5.46
CA LEU A 111 -10.42 0.17 4.47
C LEU A 111 -10.18 -1.24 3.92
N SER A 112 -8.94 -1.59 3.62
CA SER A 112 -8.54 -2.94 3.22
C SER A 112 -8.97 -3.98 4.25
N SER A 113 -8.73 -3.73 5.55
CA SER A 113 -9.14 -4.66 6.61
C SER A 113 -10.65 -4.81 6.71
N LEU A 114 -11.41 -3.72 6.56
CA LEU A 114 -12.88 -3.74 6.56
C LEU A 114 -13.45 -4.49 5.33
N LEU A 115 -12.75 -4.44 4.20
CA LEU A 115 -13.11 -5.13 2.96
C LEU A 115 -12.50 -6.54 2.87
N GLY A 116 -12.11 -7.14 4.00
CA GLY A 116 -11.65 -8.53 4.05
C GLY A 116 -10.24 -8.76 3.47
N GLY A 117 -9.36 -7.77 3.56
CA GLY A 117 -8.00 -7.84 3.01
C GLY A 117 -7.92 -7.55 1.51
N ALA A 118 -8.81 -6.67 1.04
CA ALA A 118 -8.81 -6.18 -0.33
C ALA A 118 -7.47 -5.50 -0.68
N SER A 119 -7.09 -5.56 -1.95
CA SER A 119 -5.87 -4.93 -2.46
C SER A 119 -6.20 -4.01 -3.63
N PHE A 120 -5.55 -2.85 -3.63
CA PHE A 120 -5.67 -1.85 -4.70
C PHE A 120 -4.53 -1.90 -5.72
N ASN A 121 -3.60 -2.86 -5.57
CA ASN A 121 -2.42 -2.97 -6.42
C ASN A 121 -2.19 -4.43 -6.86
N PRO A 122 -2.28 -4.72 -8.17
CA PRO A 122 -1.98 -6.04 -8.71
C PRO A 122 -0.56 -6.52 -8.38
N ALA A 123 0.45 -5.65 -8.46
CA ALA A 123 1.84 -6.00 -8.19
C ALA A 123 2.06 -6.39 -6.71
N THR A 124 1.46 -5.65 -5.77
CA THR A 124 1.49 -6.01 -4.34
C THR A 124 0.78 -7.35 -4.09
N THR A 125 -0.31 -7.62 -4.79
CA THR A 125 -1.02 -8.90 -4.67
C THR A 125 -0.15 -10.06 -5.18
N VAL A 126 0.52 -9.89 -6.31
CA VAL A 126 1.46 -10.88 -6.88
C VAL A 126 2.65 -11.12 -5.95
N SER A 127 3.24 -10.07 -5.36
CA SER A 127 4.40 -10.23 -4.47
C SER A 127 4.03 -10.97 -3.18
N LEU A 128 2.90 -10.63 -2.54
CA LEU A 128 2.40 -11.33 -1.35
C LEU A 128 2.04 -12.80 -1.65
N TYR A 129 1.38 -13.07 -2.77
CA TYR A 129 1.07 -14.42 -3.22
C TYR A 129 2.36 -15.24 -3.44
N SER A 130 3.31 -14.70 -4.20
CA SER A 130 4.58 -15.36 -4.53
C SER A 130 5.47 -15.58 -3.30
N ALA A 131 5.37 -14.70 -2.31
CA ALA A 131 6.05 -14.82 -1.02
C ALA A 131 5.43 -15.90 -0.11
N GLY A 132 4.25 -16.42 -0.46
CA GLY A 132 3.50 -17.38 0.35
C GLY A 132 2.79 -16.75 1.55
N LEU A 133 2.62 -15.42 1.54
CA LEU A 133 1.99 -14.65 2.62
C LEU A 133 0.48 -14.47 2.41
N LYS A 134 -0.07 -14.97 1.31
CA LYS A 134 -1.51 -14.96 1.00
C LYS A 134 -2.03 -16.37 0.64
N PRO A 135 -2.03 -17.32 1.60
CA PRO A 135 -2.24 -18.76 1.33
C PRO A 135 -3.64 -19.13 0.83
N GLY A 136 -4.63 -18.25 0.96
CA GLY A 136 -6.00 -18.44 0.45
C GLY A 136 -6.19 -18.02 -1.02
N THR A 137 -5.19 -17.37 -1.63
CA THR A 137 -5.31 -16.89 -3.01
C THR A 137 -4.89 -17.97 -4.00
N SER A 138 -5.69 -18.16 -5.05
CA SER A 138 -5.41 -19.05 -6.18
C SER A 138 -5.08 -18.25 -7.44
N LEU A 139 -4.52 -18.89 -8.47
CA LEU A 139 -4.29 -18.24 -9.77
C LEU A 139 -5.59 -17.77 -10.42
N LEU A 140 -6.67 -18.56 -10.28
CA LEU A 140 -8.00 -18.16 -10.74
C LEU A 140 -8.50 -16.89 -10.03
N SER A 141 -8.25 -16.78 -8.72
CA SER A 141 -8.58 -15.57 -7.96
C SER A 141 -7.85 -14.35 -8.49
N LEU A 142 -6.55 -14.47 -8.80
CA LEU A 142 -5.79 -13.38 -9.42
C LEU A 142 -6.34 -13.00 -10.81
N ALA A 143 -6.70 -14.00 -11.62
CA ALA A 143 -7.23 -13.80 -12.98
C ALA A 143 -8.56 -13.02 -12.99
N VAL A 144 -9.41 -13.19 -11.97
CA VAL A 144 -10.65 -12.41 -11.83
C VAL A 144 -10.41 -11.04 -11.20
N ARG A 145 -9.53 -10.97 -10.19
CA ARG A 145 -9.26 -9.73 -9.45
C ARG A 145 -8.54 -8.67 -10.28
N PHE A 146 -7.59 -9.03 -11.15
CA PHE A 146 -6.81 -8.05 -11.90
C PHE A 146 -7.62 -7.26 -12.94
N PRO A 147 -8.48 -7.88 -13.77
CA PRO A 147 -9.40 -7.12 -14.62
C PRO A 147 -10.34 -6.22 -13.81
N ALA A 148 -10.85 -6.70 -12.66
CA ALA A 148 -11.70 -5.92 -11.78
C ALA A 148 -10.96 -4.69 -11.20
N GLN A 149 -9.70 -4.85 -10.80
CA GLN A 149 -8.86 -3.72 -10.37
C GLN A 149 -8.55 -2.76 -11.53
N ALA A 150 -8.34 -3.27 -12.75
CA ALA A 150 -8.08 -2.43 -13.93
C ALA A 150 -9.30 -1.54 -14.27
N THR A 151 -10.50 -2.12 -14.32
CA THR A 151 -11.74 -1.37 -14.57
C THR A 151 -12.03 -0.39 -13.44
N ALA A 152 -11.79 -0.79 -12.19
CA ALA A 152 -11.89 0.11 -11.04
C ALA A 152 -10.90 1.28 -11.10
N GLY A 153 -9.67 1.04 -11.55
CA GLY A 153 -8.68 2.10 -11.74
C GLY A 153 -9.13 3.12 -12.79
N ALA A 154 -9.70 2.66 -13.90
CA ALA A 154 -10.30 3.55 -14.90
C ALA A 154 -11.48 4.34 -14.33
N ALA A 155 -12.35 3.71 -13.54
CA ALA A 155 -13.47 4.38 -12.88
C ALA A 155 -12.99 5.48 -11.92
N GLY A 156 -11.98 5.20 -11.09
CA GLY A 156 -11.39 6.16 -10.15
C GLY A 156 -10.73 7.34 -10.87
N ALA A 157 -9.94 7.08 -11.93
CA ALA A 157 -9.32 8.10 -12.75
C ALA A 157 -10.35 8.99 -13.47
N ARG A 158 -11.44 8.39 -13.97
CA ARG A 158 -12.55 9.13 -14.57
C ARG A 158 -13.27 10.01 -13.56
N ALA A 159 -13.61 9.46 -12.40
CA ALA A 159 -14.29 10.19 -11.33
C ALA A 159 -13.51 11.43 -10.90
N ILE A 160 -12.20 11.32 -10.67
CA ILE A 160 -11.39 12.49 -10.28
C ILE A 160 -11.29 13.51 -11.41
N SER A 161 -11.22 13.07 -12.68
CA SER A 161 -11.17 13.98 -13.83
C SER A 161 -12.43 14.87 -13.94
N HIS A 162 -13.58 14.36 -13.52
CA HIS A 162 -14.82 15.14 -13.46
C HIS A 162 -14.92 16.01 -12.21
N LEU A 163 -14.54 15.49 -11.04
CA LEU A 163 -14.71 16.18 -9.75
C LEU A 163 -13.60 17.20 -9.43
N MET A 164 -12.44 17.11 -10.07
CA MET A 164 -11.32 17.99 -9.77
C MET A 164 -11.67 19.46 -10.11
N PRO A 165 -11.43 20.41 -9.20
CA PRO A 165 -11.62 21.83 -9.48
C PRO A 165 -10.82 22.27 -10.71
N VAL A 166 -11.42 23.10 -11.58
CA VAL A 166 -10.83 23.52 -12.86
C VAL A 166 -9.40 24.06 -12.68
N LYS A 167 -9.17 24.87 -11.64
CA LYS A 167 -7.85 25.42 -11.30
C LYS A 167 -6.75 24.37 -11.07
N TYR A 168 -7.10 23.14 -10.69
CA TYR A 168 -6.15 22.07 -10.40
C TYR A 168 -6.21 20.91 -11.41
N LYS A 169 -7.13 20.93 -12.38
CA LYS A 169 -7.25 19.86 -13.38
C LYS A 169 -5.94 19.60 -14.13
N HIS A 170 -5.16 20.64 -14.41
CA HIS A 170 -3.85 20.54 -15.08
C HIS A 170 -2.80 19.74 -14.28
N MET A 171 -3.02 19.53 -12.98
CA MET A 171 -2.15 18.74 -12.10
C MET A 171 -2.45 17.24 -12.16
N LEU A 172 -3.62 16.84 -12.67
CA LEU A 172 -3.97 15.44 -12.84
C LEU A 172 -3.09 14.83 -13.94
N ARG A 173 -2.19 13.92 -13.54
CA ARG A 173 -1.31 13.22 -14.45
C ARG A 173 -1.16 11.77 -13.99
N GLY A 174 -1.29 10.86 -14.94
CA GLY A 174 -0.97 9.47 -14.75
C GLY A 174 0.48 9.12 -15.10
N PRO A 175 0.87 7.86 -14.85
CA PRO A 175 2.06 7.27 -15.44
C PRO A 175 2.09 7.45 -16.95
N SER A 176 3.28 7.70 -17.49
CA SER A 176 3.51 7.79 -18.95
C SER A 176 4.96 7.52 -19.27
N LEU A 177 5.21 6.74 -20.32
CA LEU A 177 6.55 6.45 -20.78
C LEU A 177 7.19 7.72 -21.37
N LYS A 178 8.41 8.03 -20.94
CA LYS A 178 9.21 9.19 -21.36
C LYS A 178 10.54 8.79 -22.02
N VAL A 179 10.83 7.50 -22.03
CA VAL A 179 12.05 6.91 -22.58
C VAL A 179 11.68 5.82 -23.58
N ASP A 180 12.68 5.22 -24.22
CA ASP A 180 12.48 4.02 -25.03
C ASP A 180 11.73 2.91 -24.27
N LEU A 181 10.92 2.14 -25.00
CA LEU A 181 10.08 1.06 -24.48
C LEU A 181 10.84 0.10 -23.54
N HIS A 182 12.03 -0.36 -23.93
CA HIS A 182 12.79 -1.32 -23.14
C HIS A 182 13.41 -0.68 -21.90
N LYS A 183 13.87 0.56 -22.01
CA LYS A 183 14.39 1.32 -20.86
C LYS A 183 13.29 1.58 -19.84
N GLY A 184 12.08 1.89 -20.30
CA GLY A 184 10.90 2.05 -19.46
C GLY A 184 10.50 0.75 -18.77
N ALA A 185 10.46 -0.36 -19.51
CA ALA A 185 10.17 -1.68 -18.95
C ALA A 185 11.15 -2.08 -17.84
N VAL A 186 12.45 -1.92 -18.08
CA VAL A 186 13.48 -2.19 -17.07
C VAL A 186 13.31 -1.29 -15.84
N ALA A 187 13.07 0.01 -16.06
CA ALA A 187 12.86 0.97 -14.97
C ALA A 187 11.63 0.59 -14.13
N GLU A 188 10.47 0.38 -14.76
CA GLU A 188 9.22 0.07 -14.07
C GLU A 188 9.30 -1.27 -13.32
N GLY A 189 9.94 -2.28 -13.91
CA GLY A 189 10.21 -3.55 -13.27
C GLY A 189 11.11 -3.41 -12.05
N PHE A 190 12.19 -2.64 -12.14
CA PHE A 190 13.11 -2.40 -11.03
C PHE A 190 12.49 -1.58 -9.89
N LEU A 191 11.70 -0.55 -10.22
CA LEU A 191 10.99 0.26 -9.23
C LEU A 191 9.94 -0.59 -8.49
N THR A 192 9.18 -1.41 -9.24
CA THR A 192 8.19 -2.32 -8.65
C THR A 192 8.87 -3.40 -7.79
N PHE A 193 9.99 -3.96 -8.25
CA PHE A 193 10.82 -4.85 -7.46
C PHE A 193 11.22 -4.22 -6.13
N THR A 194 11.75 -3.01 -6.17
CA THR A 194 12.27 -2.31 -4.98
C THR A 194 11.17 -2.04 -3.98
N ILE A 195 10.02 -1.51 -4.42
CA ILE A 195 8.91 -1.23 -3.50
C ILE A 195 8.26 -2.51 -2.95
N CYS A 196 8.14 -3.57 -3.76
CA CYS A 196 7.61 -4.85 -3.29
C CYS A 196 8.54 -5.51 -2.27
N LEU A 197 9.87 -5.47 -2.51
CA LEU A 197 10.85 -6.00 -1.57
C LEU A 197 10.85 -5.18 -0.28
N ALA A 198 10.84 -3.85 -0.38
CA ALA A 198 10.72 -2.96 0.78
C ALA A 198 9.45 -3.24 1.57
N ALA A 199 8.28 -3.37 0.92
CA ALA A 199 7.03 -3.70 1.58
C ALA A 199 7.10 -5.04 2.34
N LEU A 200 7.63 -6.10 1.69
CA LEU A 200 7.81 -7.40 2.33
C LEU A 200 8.72 -7.28 3.56
N LEU A 201 9.88 -6.61 3.45
CA LEU A 201 10.83 -6.43 4.55
C LEU A 201 10.23 -5.60 5.70
N ILE A 202 9.64 -4.44 5.40
CA ILE A 202 9.09 -3.52 6.39
C ILE A 202 7.95 -4.18 7.17
N PHE A 203 7.03 -4.88 6.48
CA PHE A 203 5.85 -5.42 7.13
C PHE A 203 6.11 -6.72 7.88
N THR A 204 7.10 -7.52 7.46
CA THR A 204 7.40 -8.80 8.11
C THR A 204 8.59 -8.76 9.07
N LYS A 205 9.58 -7.90 8.83
CA LYS A 205 10.83 -7.81 9.61
C LYS A 205 11.13 -6.40 10.14
N GLY A 206 10.37 -5.40 9.73
CA GLY A 206 10.56 -4.01 10.15
C GLY A 206 10.07 -3.70 11.57
N PRO A 207 10.03 -2.42 11.94
CA PRO A 207 9.65 -1.96 13.28
C PRO A 207 8.27 -2.44 13.70
N ARG A 208 8.04 -2.66 15.01
CA ARG A 208 6.73 -3.15 15.50
C ARG A 208 5.59 -2.15 15.34
N ILE A 209 5.91 -0.85 15.30
CA ILE A 209 4.92 0.23 15.26
C ILE A 209 4.39 0.40 13.83
N LEU A 210 3.08 0.22 13.63
CA LEU A 210 2.43 0.32 12.32
C LEU A 210 2.66 1.68 11.64
N LEU A 211 2.59 2.78 12.40
CA LEU A 211 2.83 4.12 11.86
C LEU A 211 4.25 4.27 11.28
N VAL A 212 5.25 3.67 11.92
CA VAL A 212 6.63 3.69 11.42
C VAL A 212 6.74 2.84 10.15
N LYS A 213 6.11 1.67 10.08
CA LYS A 213 6.05 0.85 8.87
C LYS A 213 5.46 1.62 7.68
N ILE A 214 4.32 2.27 7.90
CA ILE A 214 3.62 3.06 6.88
C ILE A 214 4.47 4.25 6.43
N TRP A 215 5.08 4.95 7.37
CA TRP A 215 5.95 6.08 7.06
C TRP A 215 7.18 5.66 6.26
N LEU A 216 7.84 4.56 6.63
CA LEU A 216 8.97 3.99 5.86
C LEU A 216 8.54 3.61 4.44
N LEU A 217 7.36 2.98 4.28
CA LEU A 217 6.84 2.63 2.96
C LEU A 217 6.53 3.88 2.13
N ALA A 218 5.95 4.93 2.73
CA ALA A 218 5.66 6.19 2.05
C ALA A 218 6.94 6.90 1.61
N MET A 219 7.96 6.96 2.48
CA MET A 219 9.28 7.52 2.16
C MET A 219 9.94 6.77 1.00
N ALA A 220 9.94 5.43 1.04
CA ALA A 220 10.44 4.61 -0.06
C ALA A 220 9.68 4.89 -1.36
N THR A 221 8.35 5.00 -1.29
CA THR A 221 7.51 5.29 -2.46
C THR A 221 7.83 6.67 -3.05
N VAL A 222 7.92 7.72 -2.22
CA VAL A 222 8.28 9.07 -2.68
C VAL A 222 9.66 9.09 -3.31
N GLY A 223 10.65 8.45 -2.70
CA GLY A 223 12.00 8.34 -3.25
C GLY A 223 12.02 7.64 -4.62
N LEU A 224 11.31 6.51 -4.75
CA LEU A 224 11.19 5.80 -6.02
C LEU A 224 10.42 6.62 -7.07
N VAL A 225 9.40 7.37 -6.67
CA VAL A 225 8.69 8.30 -7.56
C VAL A 225 9.63 9.36 -8.10
N MET A 226 10.49 9.94 -7.25
CA MET A 226 11.47 10.93 -7.68
C MET A 226 12.43 10.34 -8.72
N VAL A 227 13.02 9.18 -8.42
CA VAL A 227 14.00 8.51 -9.30
C VAL A 227 13.36 8.06 -10.61
N GLY A 228 12.16 7.47 -10.55
CA GLY A 228 11.46 6.93 -11.72
C GLY A 228 10.74 7.98 -12.57
N SER A 229 10.53 9.20 -12.03
CA SER A 229 9.70 10.23 -12.68
C SER A 229 10.18 10.60 -14.08
N GLY A 230 11.49 10.50 -14.35
CA GLY A 230 12.10 10.76 -15.65
C GLY A 230 11.93 9.63 -16.68
N PHE A 231 11.55 8.43 -16.25
CA PHE A 231 11.45 7.25 -17.10
C PHE A 231 10.01 6.94 -17.48
N THR A 232 9.15 6.71 -16.48
CA THR A 232 7.80 6.15 -16.69
C THR A 232 6.70 6.88 -15.90
N GLY A 233 7.06 7.87 -15.06
CA GLY A 233 6.10 8.45 -14.10
C GLY A 233 5.58 7.34 -13.18
N PRO A 234 6.45 6.77 -12.34
CA PRO A 234 6.44 5.36 -12.02
C PRO A 234 5.13 4.96 -11.35
N ALA A 235 4.45 4.01 -11.97
CA ALA A 235 3.15 3.57 -11.51
C ALA A 235 3.31 2.67 -10.29
N MET A 236 4.23 1.70 -10.38
CA MET A 236 4.45 0.60 -9.44
C MET A 236 3.13 -0.14 -9.07
N ASN A 237 2.10 0.08 -9.88
CA ASN A 237 0.72 -0.36 -9.70
C ASN A 237 0.07 -0.42 -11.08
N PRO A 238 -0.07 -1.64 -11.66
CA PRO A 238 -0.67 -1.83 -12.97
C PRO A 238 -2.09 -1.29 -13.11
N ALA A 239 -2.92 -1.39 -12.06
CA ALA A 239 -4.29 -0.88 -12.09
C ALA A 239 -4.34 0.66 -12.15
N ASN A 240 -3.43 1.33 -11.44
CA ASN A 240 -3.29 2.78 -11.50
C ASN A 240 -2.79 3.24 -12.89
N ALA A 241 -1.77 2.58 -13.44
CA ALA A 241 -1.29 2.88 -14.80
C ALA A 241 -2.40 2.70 -15.83
N PHE A 242 -3.11 1.57 -15.77
CA PHE A 242 -4.20 1.27 -16.68
C PHE A 242 -5.32 2.30 -16.60
N GLY A 243 -5.71 2.73 -15.40
CA GLY A 243 -6.76 3.72 -15.23
C GLY A 243 -6.47 5.03 -15.96
N TRP A 244 -5.24 5.53 -15.87
CA TRP A 244 -4.82 6.73 -16.59
C TRP A 244 -4.58 6.50 -18.09
N ALA A 245 -4.11 5.32 -18.48
CA ALA A 245 -4.00 4.95 -19.90
C ALA A 245 -5.40 4.90 -20.56
N TYR A 246 -6.41 4.41 -19.85
CA TYR A 246 -7.79 4.38 -20.31
C TYR A 246 -8.34 5.78 -20.55
N MET A 247 -8.11 6.71 -19.60
CA MET A 247 -8.51 8.11 -19.76
C MET A 247 -7.87 8.81 -20.96
N ASN A 248 -6.72 8.32 -21.42
CA ASN A 248 -5.98 8.87 -22.55
C ASN A 248 -6.12 8.04 -23.84
N ASN A 249 -7.04 7.07 -23.89
CA ASN A 249 -7.19 6.14 -25.03
C ASN A 249 -5.88 5.42 -25.43
N ARG A 250 -5.06 5.02 -24.45
CA ARG A 250 -3.79 4.29 -24.64
C ARG A 250 -3.75 2.93 -23.93
N HIS A 251 -4.90 2.44 -23.49
CA HIS A 251 -5.00 1.26 -22.62
C HIS A 251 -4.75 -0.08 -23.34
N ASP A 252 -4.87 -0.08 -24.66
CA ASP A 252 -4.66 -1.19 -25.59
C ASP A 252 -3.26 -1.21 -26.23
N THR A 253 -2.40 -0.28 -25.83
CA THR A 253 -1.04 -0.16 -26.39
C THR A 253 -0.09 -1.25 -25.87
N TRP A 254 0.91 -1.59 -26.69
CA TRP A 254 2.00 -2.47 -26.26
C TRP A 254 2.81 -1.88 -25.11
N GLU A 255 2.98 -0.55 -25.08
CA GLU A 255 3.53 0.18 -23.93
C GLU A 255 2.79 -0.19 -22.65
N GLN A 256 1.45 -0.07 -22.65
CA GLN A 256 0.64 -0.35 -21.48
C GLN A 256 0.81 -1.81 -21.01
N PHE A 257 0.76 -2.76 -21.93
CA PHE A 257 0.86 -4.18 -21.59
C PHE A 257 2.27 -4.58 -21.13
N TYR A 258 3.31 -4.17 -21.86
CA TYR A 258 4.68 -4.58 -21.58
C TYR A 258 5.32 -3.82 -20.41
N VAL A 259 5.23 -2.49 -20.41
CA VAL A 259 5.88 -1.63 -19.41
C VAL A 259 5.11 -1.64 -18.10
N TYR A 260 3.77 -1.55 -18.14
CA TYR A 260 2.97 -1.32 -16.93
C TYR A 260 2.22 -2.54 -16.39
N TRP A 261 2.22 -3.68 -17.10
CA TRP A 261 1.71 -4.95 -16.56
C TRP A 261 2.82 -5.99 -16.39
N ILE A 262 3.46 -6.41 -17.49
CA ILE A 262 4.47 -7.49 -17.46
C ILE A 262 5.65 -7.12 -16.56
N SER A 263 6.23 -5.93 -16.75
CA SER A 263 7.45 -5.54 -16.04
C SER A 263 7.23 -5.42 -14.51
N PRO A 264 6.15 -4.76 -14.02
CA PRO A 264 5.78 -4.79 -12.61
C PRO A 264 5.58 -6.19 -12.03
N PHE A 265 4.94 -7.11 -12.76
CA PHE A 265 4.75 -8.48 -12.29
C PHE A 265 6.07 -9.22 -12.17
N MET A 266 6.98 -9.07 -13.14
CA MET A 266 8.32 -9.65 -13.05
C MET A 266 9.07 -9.11 -11.83
N GLY A 267 9.03 -7.79 -11.60
CA GLY A 267 9.63 -7.16 -10.42
C GLY A 267 9.04 -7.67 -9.10
N ALA A 268 7.71 -7.78 -9.01
CA ALA A 268 7.00 -8.27 -7.84
C ALA A 268 7.32 -9.74 -7.51
N VAL A 269 7.40 -10.60 -8.53
CA VAL A 269 7.79 -12.01 -8.37
C VAL A 269 9.25 -12.10 -7.92
N LEU A 270 10.16 -11.35 -8.55
CA LEU A 270 11.58 -11.35 -8.17
C LEU A 270 11.78 -10.90 -6.72
N ALA A 271 11.08 -9.84 -6.28
CA ALA A 271 11.11 -9.36 -4.90
C ALA A 271 10.68 -10.46 -3.91
N ALA A 272 9.59 -11.14 -4.22
CA ALA A 272 9.10 -12.25 -3.40
C ALA A 272 10.06 -13.44 -3.37
N ARG A 273 10.74 -13.75 -4.48
CA ARG A 273 11.76 -14.80 -4.54
C ARG A 273 12.96 -14.46 -3.66
N ILE A 274 13.52 -13.25 -3.78
CA ILE A 274 14.62 -12.80 -2.93
C ILE A 274 14.21 -12.81 -1.46
N PHE A 275 13.02 -12.30 -1.14
CA PHE A 275 12.49 -12.33 0.23
C PHE A 275 12.45 -13.76 0.80
N ARG A 276 11.98 -14.74 0.02
CA ARG A 276 11.93 -16.14 0.45
C ARG A 276 13.29 -16.81 0.56
N LEU A 277 14.27 -16.39 -0.26
CA LEU A 277 15.65 -16.86 -0.15
C LEU A 277 16.30 -16.35 1.15
N LEU A 278 16.06 -15.08 1.50
CA LEU A 278 16.57 -14.48 2.73
C LEU A 278 15.82 -14.99 3.98
N PHE A 279 14.53 -15.27 3.85
CA PHE A 279 13.67 -15.73 4.95
C PHE A 279 12.90 -16.99 4.57
N PRO A 280 13.55 -18.17 4.62
CA PRO A 280 12.90 -19.43 4.29
C PRO A 280 11.69 -19.69 5.19
N VAL A 281 10.55 -19.99 4.58
CA VAL A 281 9.36 -20.46 5.32
C VAL A 281 9.68 -21.85 5.86
N GLN A 282 9.83 -21.98 7.19
CA GLN A 282 10.00 -23.28 7.83
C GLN A 282 8.77 -24.15 7.52
N LYS A 283 8.95 -25.19 6.70
CA LYS A 283 7.95 -26.26 6.58
C LYS A 283 7.90 -26.96 7.94
N LYS A 284 6.84 -26.75 8.72
CA LYS A 284 6.53 -27.65 9.84
C LYS A 284 6.42 -29.05 9.25
N GLN A 285 7.44 -29.89 9.48
CA GLN A 285 7.35 -31.31 9.21
C GLN A 285 6.11 -31.81 9.94
N LYS A 286 5.14 -32.35 9.20
CA LYS A 286 4.05 -33.10 9.81
C LYS A 286 4.72 -34.16 10.68
N ALA A 287 4.58 -34.06 11.99
CA ALA A 287 5.04 -35.08 12.91
C ALA A 287 4.50 -36.40 12.38
N LYS A 288 5.41 -37.25 11.90
CA LYS A 288 5.09 -38.62 11.51
C LYS A 288 4.32 -39.21 12.69
N GLN A 289 3.09 -39.64 12.42
CA GLN A 289 2.42 -40.62 13.25
C GLN A 289 3.40 -41.78 13.46
N LYS A 290 4.08 -41.81 14.61
CA LYS A 290 4.50 -43.06 15.20
C LYS A 290 3.34 -43.50 16.08
N LYS A 291 2.39 -44.18 15.43
CA LYS A 291 1.77 -45.34 16.05
C LYS A 291 2.90 -46.37 16.20
N ALA A 292 3.26 -46.67 17.43
CA ALA A 292 3.81 -47.94 17.86
C ALA A 292 3.40 -48.07 19.33
#